data_AF-A0A957PKP0-F1
#
_entry.id   AF-A0A957PKP0-F1
#
_cell.length_a   1.000
_cell.length_b   1.000
_cell.length_c   1.000
_cell.angle_alpha   90.00
_cell.angle_beta   90.00
_cell.angle_gamma   90.00
#
_symmetry.space_group_name_H-M   'P 1'
#
loop_
_entity.id
_entity.type
_entity.pdbx_description
1 polymer ?
#
loop_
_entity_poly.entity_id
_entity_poly.type
_entity_poly.pdbx_seq_one_letter_code
_entity_poly.pdbx_strand_id
1 'polypeptide(L)'
;FGATPQWPHVSLGHYVPWLERAGLEIVMQEDWSGELAFTDVGAIVYYLKAVPWLAPGFTVEKYLDNLLALQRKLEQDGRLVFTAKKIMVEAKKPE
;
A
#
# COMPACT_ATOMS: atom_id res chain seq x y z
N PHE A 1 -11.49 0.09 -7.28
CA PHE A 1 -11.63 1.49 -7.76
C PHE A 1 -10.75 1.84 -8.96
N GLY A 2 -10.06 0.89 -9.63
CA GLY A 2 -9.28 1.19 -10.84
C GLY A 2 -8.19 2.28 -10.67
N ALA A 3 -7.78 2.55 -9.42
CA ALA A 3 -6.86 3.63 -9.12
C ALA A 3 -5.42 3.20 -9.46
N THR A 4 -4.67 4.10 -10.07
CA THR A 4 -3.23 3.93 -10.26
C THR A 4 -2.53 4.12 -8.92
N PRO A 5 -1.63 3.21 -8.51
CA PRO A 5 -0.80 3.42 -7.34
C PRO A 5 -0.02 4.74 -7.47
N GLN A 6 0.10 5.49 -6.38
CA GLN A 6 0.87 6.72 -6.38
C GLN A 6 2.36 6.48 -6.71
N TRP A 7 2.90 5.33 -6.33
CA TRP A 7 4.28 4.94 -6.62
C TRP A 7 4.34 3.59 -7.35
N PRO A 8 4.04 3.57 -8.66
CA PRO A 8 3.99 2.33 -9.43
C PRO A 8 5.37 1.68 -9.62
N HIS A 9 6.45 2.44 -9.40
CA HIS A 9 7.83 1.96 -9.48
C HIS A 9 8.27 1.21 -8.21
N VAL A 10 7.45 1.15 -7.15
CA VAL A 10 7.81 0.40 -5.94
C VAL A 10 7.76 -1.10 -6.21
N SER A 11 8.89 -1.62 -6.67
CA SER A 11 9.09 -3.04 -6.97
C SER A 11 10.57 -3.39 -6.87
N LEU A 12 10.88 -4.67 -6.64
CA LEU A 12 12.26 -5.17 -6.67
C LEU A 12 12.92 -4.88 -8.03
N GLY A 13 12.19 -5.10 -9.14
CA GLY A 13 12.71 -4.86 -10.49
C GLY A 13 13.12 -3.41 -10.77
N HIS A 14 12.64 -2.45 -9.98
CA HIS A 14 13.10 -1.06 -10.03
C HIS A 14 14.26 -0.80 -9.07
N TYR A 15 14.09 -1.13 -7.79
CA TYR A 15 15.02 -0.71 -6.74
C TYR A 15 16.32 -1.50 -6.71
N VAL A 16 16.29 -2.79 -7.04
CA VAL A 16 17.49 -3.64 -7.02
C VAL A 16 18.51 -3.18 -8.07
N PRO A 17 18.15 -3.03 -9.36
CA PRO A 17 19.09 -2.48 -10.35
C PRO A 17 19.53 -1.05 -10.02
N TRP A 18 18.68 -0.27 -9.36
CA TRP A 18 19.04 1.09 -8.94
C TRP A 18 20.12 1.11 -7.86
N LEU A 19 20.00 0.24 -6.84
CA LEU A 19 20.99 0.08 -5.78
C LEU A 19 22.32 -0.50 -6.31
N GLU A 20 22.26 -1.50 -7.19
CA GLU A 20 23.46 -2.08 -7.81
C GLU A 20 24.23 -1.04 -8.63
N ARG A 21 23.52 -0.21 -9.42
CA ARG A 21 24.15 0.91 -10.17
C ARG A 21 24.74 1.98 -9.26
N ALA A 22 24.24 2.11 -8.03
CA ALA A 22 24.83 2.96 -7.01
C ALA A 22 26.09 2.35 -6.37
N GLY A 23 26.49 1.15 -6.78
CA GLY A 23 27.68 0.45 -6.28
C GLY A 23 27.45 -0.29 -4.97
N LEU A 24 26.19 -0.60 -4.61
CA LEU A 24 25.86 -1.42 -3.44
C LEU A 24 25.77 -2.90 -3.83
N GLU A 25 26.17 -3.77 -2.90
CA GLU A 25 25.98 -5.21 -3.00
C GLU A 25 24.65 -5.59 -2.34
N ILE A 26 23.78 -6.29 -3.06
CA ILE A 26 22.49 -6.75 -2.55
C ILE A 26 22.72 -7.99 -1.70
N VAL A 27 22.34 -7.91 -0.43
CA VAL A 27 22.44 -9.00 0.55
C VAL A 27 21.17 -9.84 0.51
N MET A 28 20.02 -9.18 0.45
CA MET A 28 18.71 -9.83 0.46
C MET A 28 17.70 -8.99 -0.30
N GLN A 29 16.76 -9.67 -0.96
CA GLN A 29 15.59 -9.05 -1.56
C GLN A 29 14.38 -9.96 -1.37
N GLU A 30 13.26 -9.38 -0.97
CA GLU A 30 12.00 -10.10 -0.78
C GLU A 30 10.84 -9.29 -1.32
N ASP A 31 9.91 -9.96 -1.99
CA ASP A 31 8.60 -9.45 -2.31
C ASP A 31 7.55 -10.15 -1.44
N TRP A 32 6.60 -9.36 -0.95
CA TRP A 32 5.51 -9.86 -0.15
C TRP A 32 4.18 -9.34 -0.67
N SER A 33 3.20 -10.23 -0.73
CA SER A 33 1.80 -9.91 -1.02
C SER A 33 0.92 -10.58 0.03
N GLY A 34 -0.01 -9.82 0.60
CA GLY A 34 -0.94 -10.36 1.57
C GLY A 34 -2.20 -9.53 1.72
N GLU A 35 -3.05 -9.96 2.64
CA GLU A 35 -4.34 -9.35 2.87
C GLU A 35 -4.26 -8.28 3.95
N LEU A 36 -4.84 -7.12 3.67
CA LEU A 36 -5.19 -6.10 4.63
C LEU A 36 -6.72 -6.10 4.75
N ALA A 37 -7.22 -6.57 5.89
CA ALA A 37 -8.65 -6.69 6.14
C ALA A 37 -9.14 -5.64 7.14
N PHE A 38 -10.31 -5.07 6.88
CA PHE A 38 -11.02 -4.16 7.77
C PHE A 38 -12.43 -4.69 8.02
N THR A 39 -12.85 -4.69 9.27
CA THR A 39 -14.22 -5.04 9.70
C THR A 39 -15.06 -3.81 10.03
N ASP A 40 -14.53 -2.61 9.78
CA ASP A 40 -15.18 -1.34 10.07
C ASP A 40 -14.71 -0.28 9.06
N VAL A 41 -15.64 0.52 8.55
CA VAL A 41 -15.32 1.63 7.63
C VAL A 41 -14.66 2.79 8.38
N GLY A 42 -15.01 3.01 9.65
CA GLY A 42 -14.33 3.98 10.50
C GLY A 42 -12.83 3.68 10.64
N ALA A 43 -12.44 2.42 10.73
CA ALA A 43 -11.06 1.97 10.77
C ALA A 43 -10.31 2.30 9.46
N ILE A 44 -10.98 2.20 8.30
CA ILE A 44 -10.40 2.65 7.02
C ILE A 44 -10.18 4.16 7.05
N VAL A 45 -11.17 4.95 7.51
CA VAL A 45 -11.04 6.41 7.63
C VAL A 45 -9.89 6.79 8.57
N TYR A 46 -9.79 6.13 9.73
CA TYR A 46 -8.71 6.33 10.67
C TYR A 46 -7.35 6.00 10.04
N TYR A 47 -7.24 4.86 9.36
CA TYR A 47 -6.01 4.43 8.69
C TYR A 47 -5.55 5.45 7.63
N LEU A 48 -6.47 5.93 6.79
CA LEU A 48 -6.15 6.93 5.75
C LEU A 48 -5.77 8.30 6.35
N LYS A 49 -6.33 8.67 7.51
CA LYS A 49 -5.92 9.89 8.24
C LYS A 49 -4.56 9.74 8.92
N ALA A 50 -4.26 8.56 9.47
CA ALA A 50 -2.99 8.28 10.14
C ALA A 50 -1.82 8.11 9.15
N VAL A 51 -2.11 7.69 7.93
CA VAL A 51 -1.12 7.44 6.88
C VAL A 51 -1.43 8.30 5.65
N PRO A 52 -1.27 9.62 5.74
CA PRO A 52 -1.81 10.57 4.74
C PRO A 52 -1.15 10.44 3.36
N TRP A 53 0.03 9.85 3.28
CA TRP A 53 0.68 9.57 2.01
C TRP A 53 0.01 8.43 1.22
N LEU A 54 -0.80 7.56 1.84
CA LEU A 54 -1.53 6.52 1.07
C LEU A 54 -2.67 7.09 0.23
N ALA A 55 -3.26 8.21 0.65
CA ALA A 55 -4.32 8.89 -0.08
C ALA A 55 -4.17 10.40 0.09
N PRO A 56 -3.23 11.04 -0.64
CA PRO A 56 -3.03 12.48 -0.55
C PRO A 56 -4.33 13.24 -0.84
N GLY A 57 -4.69 14.18 0.05
CA GLY A 57 -5.93 14.96 -0.07
C GLY A 57 -7.20 14.18 0.27
N PHE A 58 -7.10 13.06 0.99
CA PHE A 58 -8.26 12.38 1.53
C PHE A 58 -9.01 13.25 2.55
N THR A 59 -10.31 13.42 2.34
CA THR A 59 -11.26 13.93 3.33
C THR A 59 -12.51 13.06 3.31
N VAL A 60 -13.25 13.01 4.40
CA VAL A 60 -14.48 12.19 4.46
C VAL A 60 -15.52 12.76 3.50
N GLU A 61 -15.62 14.08 3.43
CA GLU A 61 -16.60 14.82 2.63
C GLU A 61 -16.42 14.55 1.14
N LYS A 62 -15.17 14.56 0.65
CA LYS A 62 -14.85 14.34 -0.77
C LYS A 62 -15.11 12.90 -1.20
N TYR A 63 -15.00 11.94 -0.28
CA TYR A 63 -15.07 10.51 -0.57
C TYR A 63 -16.28 9.83 0.09
N LEU A 64 -17.31 10.58 0.49
CA LEU A 64 -18.46 10.07 1.23
C LEU A 64 -19.18 8.94 0.48
N ASP A 65 -19.42 9.12 -0.82
CA ASP A 65 -20.09 8.09 -1.65
C ASP A 65 -19.27 6.80 -1.73
N ASN A 66 -17.94 6.91 -1.81
CA ASN A 66 -17.04 5.76 -1.78
C ASN A 66 -17.08 5.04 -0.42
N LEU A 67 -17.11 5.79 0.68
CA LEU A 67 -17.20 5.24 2.03
C LEU A 67 -18.55 4.53 2.27
N LEU A 68 -19.65 5.10 1.77
CA LEU A 68 -20.98 4.45 1.81
C LEU A 68 -21.05 3.20 0.93
N ALA A 69 -20.34 3.18 -0.20
CA ALA A 69 -20.20 1.96 -1.01
C ALA A 69 -19.40 0.87 -0.27
N LEU A 70 -18.33 1.26 0.43
CA LEU A 70 -17.57 0.33 1.29
C LEU A 70 -18.42 -0.19 2.45
N GLN A 71 -19.26 0.65 3.07
CA GLN A 71 -20.17 0.24 4.14
C GLN A 71 -21.17 -0.81 3.65
N ARG A 72 -21.83 -0.56 2.51
CA ARG A 72 -22.75 -1.55 1.91
C ARG A 72 -22.07 -2.87 1.59
N LYS A 73 -20.82 -2.82 1.11
CA LYS A 73 -20.02 -4.03 0.84
C LYS A 73 -19.65 -4.75 2.14
N LEU A 74 -19.31 -4.01 3.20
CA LEU A 74 -19.01 -4.58 4.52
C LEU A 74 -20.24 -5.30 5.10
N GLU A 75 -21.44 -4.73 4.96
CA GLU A 75 -22.69 -5.34 5.41
C GLU A 75 -23.02 -6.64 4.67
N GLN A 76 -22.63 -6.75 3.40
CA GLN A 76 -22.83 -7.94 2.57
C GLN A 76 -21.77 -9.03 2.84
N ASP A 77 -20.50 -8.64 2.93
CA ASP A 77 -19.36 -9.56 2.93
C ASP A 77 -18.80 -9.83 4.34
N GLY A 78 -19.21 -9.05 5.35
CA GLY A 78 -18.73 -9.11 6.73
C GLY A 78 -17.33 -8.53 6.97
N ARG A 79 -16.51 -8.40 5.92
CA ARG A 79 -15.19 -7.75 5.96
C ARG A 79 -14.80 -7.15 4.61
N LEU A 80 -13.99 -6.10 4.64
CA LEU A 80 -13.38 -5.49 3.46
C LEU A 80 -11.93 -5.95 3.37
N VAL A 81 -11.56 -6.58 2.25
CA VAL A 81 -10.21 -7.14 2.04
C VAL A 81 -9.53 -6.42 0.89
N PHE A 82 -8.31 -5.97 1.14
CA PHE A 82 -7.45 -5.31 0.17
C PHE A 82 -6.14 -6.08 0.05
N THR A 83 -5.56 -6.11 -1.15
CA THR A 83 -4.21 -6.65 -1.33
C THR A 83 -3.18 -5.60 -0.94
N ALA A 84 -2.35 -5.91 0.04
CA ALA A 84 -1.16 -5.14 0.37
C ALA A 84 0.06 -5.79 -0.29
N LYS A 85 0.95 -4.95 -0.82
CA LYS A 85 2.25 -5.38 -1.35
C LYS A 85 3.37 -4.64 -0.63
N LYS A 86 4.44 -5.37 -0.35
CA LYS A 86 5.65 -4.83 0.28
C LYS A 86 6.86 -5.41 -0.44
N ILE A 87 7.95 -4.64 -0.39
CA ILE A 87 9.28 -5.12 -0.79
C ILE A 87 10.23 -4.85 0.37
N MET A 88 11.22 -5.71 0.52
CA MET A 88 12.35 -5.51 1.41
C MET A 88 13.62 -5.72 0.60
N VAL A 89 14.56 -4.79 0.73
CA VAL A 89 15.89 -4.93 0.13
C VAL A 89 16.91 -4.59 1.21
N GLU A 90 17.83 -5.52 1.46
CA GLU A 90 19.02 -5.29 2.27
C GLU A 90 20.21 -5.17 1.33
N ALA A 91 20.99 -4.11 1.49
CA ALA A 91 22.16 -3.86 0.67
C ALA A 91 23.28 -3.29 1.55
N LYS A 92 24.53 -3.61 1.20
CA LYS A 92 25.72 -3.13 1.90
C LYS A 92 26.67 -2.45 0.93
N LYS A 93 27.55 -1.61 1.47
CA LYS A 93 28.69 -1.11 0.71
C LYS A 93 29.66 -2.28 0.47
N PRO A 94 30.23 -2.42 -0.74
CA PRO A 94 31.31 -3.37 -1.00
C PRO A 94 32.51 -3.08 -0.11
N GLU A 95 33.27 -4.11 0.24
CA GLU A 95 34.55 -3.97 0.96
C GLU A 95 35.59 -3.19 0.15
#